data_AF-A0A0M4E7A9-F1
#
_entry.id   AF-A0A0M4E7A9-F1
#
_cell.length_a   1.000
_cell.length_b   1.000
_cell.length_c   1.000
_cell.angle_alpha   90.00
_cell.angle_beta   90.00
_cell.angle_gamma   90.00
#
_symmetry.space_group_name_H-M   'P 1'
#
loop_
_entity.id
_entity.type
_entity.pdbx_description
1 polymer ?
#
loop_
_entity_poly.entity_id
_entity_poly.type
_entity_poly.pdbx_seq_one_letter_code
_entity_poly.pdbx_strand_id
1 'polypeptide(L)'
;MENLSCPNLIDEFEKLAKERSYGFDRGLVPSKIIGATEKSGQIWFLMAWKNQAAYEYVPADLAQSLCCSLVIQFYKERSFSTPNDAP
;
A
#
# COMPACT_ATOMS: atom_id res chain seq x y z
N MET A 1 -5.54 -22.12 -23.67
CA MET A 1 -5.71 -20.98 -22.74
C MET A 1 -5.21 -21.47 -21.41
N GLU A 2 -3.90 -21.34 -21.17
CA GLU A 2 -3.28 -21.87 -19.96
C GLU A 2 -3.63 -20.96 -18.78
N ASN A 3 -4.27 -21.56 -17.80
CA ASN A 3 -4.70 -20.93 -16.57
C ASN A 3 -3.43 -20.57 -15.77
N LEU A 4 -3.16 -19.26 -15.59
CA LEU A 4 -2.04 -18.69 -14.82
C LEU A 4 -2.17 -18.95 -13.30
N SER A 5 -2.65 -20.12 -12.89
CA SER A 5 -2.49 -20.58 -11.52
C SER A 5 -1.10 -21.19 -11.38
N CYS A 6 -0.07 -20.35 -11.46
CA CYS A 6 1.29 -20.72 -11.11
C CYS A 6 1.49 -20.39 -9.61
N PRO A 7 1.37 -21.37 -8.69
CA PRO A 7 1.53 -21.13 -7.24
C PRO A 7 2.87 -20.48 -6.88
N ASN A 8 3.90 -20.68 -7.70
CA ASN A 8 5.24 -20.13 -7.50
C ASN A 8 5.32 -18.60 -7.64
N LEU A 9 4.35 -17.95 -8.30
CA LEU A 9 4.39 -16.50 -8.53
C LEU A 9 4.03 -15.69 -7.29
N ILE A 10 3.23 -16.28 -6.38
CA ILE A 10 2.85 -15.64 -5.12
C ILE A 10 4.04 -15.70 -4.16
N ASP A 11 4.65 -16.87 -4.01
CA ASP A 11 5.83 -17.07 -3.17
C ASP A 11 7.01 -16.22 -3.64
N GLU A 12 7.23 -16.12 -4.97
CA GLU A 12 8.26 -15.25 -5.53
C GLU A 12 7.95 -13.78 -5.27
N PHE A 13 6.69 -13.36 -5.35
CA PHE A 13 6.29 -11.99 -5.04
C PHE A 13 6.45 -11.66 -3.56
N GLU A 14 6.14 -12.59 -2.65
CA GLU A 14 6.33 -12.44 -1.20
C GLU A 14 7.81 -12.42 -0.82
N LYS A 15 8.62 -13.27 -1.47
CA LYS A 15 10.08 -13.25 -1.30
C LYS A 15 10.67 -11.94 -1.80
N LEU A 16 10.30 -11.51 -3.02
CA LEU A 16 10.72 -10.22 -3.57
C LEU A 16 10.23 -9.06 -2.73
N ALA A 17 9.02 -9.10 -2.16
CA ALA A 17 8.57 -8.09 -1.20
C ALA A 17 9.51 -7.97 0.01
N LYS A 18 9.96 -9.10 0.53
CA LYS A 18 10.86 -9.17 1.68
C LYS A 18 12.29 -8.71 1.35
N GLU A 19 12.74 -8.90 0.11
CA GLU A 19 14.07 -8.52 -0.38
C GLU A 19 14.10 -7.14 -1.07
N ARG A 20 12.94 -6.58 -1.44
CA ARG A 20 12.83 -5.31 -2.15
C ARG A 20 12.97 -4.16 -1.19
N SER A 21 13.94 -3.29 -1.46
CA SER A 21 14.03 -1.98 -0.82
C SER A 21 12.83 -1.13 -1.24
N TYR A 22 12.04 -0.66 -0.29
CA TYR A 22 10.95 0.27 -0.54
C TYR A 22 11.48 1.71 -0.68
N GLY A 23 10.60 2.65 -1.04
CA GLY A 23 10.97 4.07 -1.03
C GLY A 23 11.47 4.54 0.34
N PHE A 24 10.98 3.93 1.42
CA PHE A 24 11.44 4.18 2.79
C PHE A 24 12.93 3.87 2.99
N ASP A 25 13.40 2.71 2.52
CA ASP A 25 14.80 2.29 2.67
C ASP A 25 15.77 3.18 1.88
N ARG A 26 15.27 3.84 0.83
CA ARG A 26 16.01 4.84 0.04
C ARG A 26 15.96 6.26 0.64
N GLY A 27 15.34 6.44 1.81
CA GLY A 27 15.20 7.74 2.46
C GLY A 27 14.20 8.68 1.76
N LEU A 28 13.32 8.15 0.91
CA LEU A 28 12.28 8.96 0.29
C LEU A 28 11.25 9.39 1.34
N VAL A 29 10.86 10.67 1.30
CA VAL A 29 9.88 11.20 2.23
C VAL A 29 8.48 10.90 1.72
N PRO A 30 7.64 10.15 2.46
CA PRO A 30 6.27 9.87 2.02
C PRO A 30 5.46 11.17 1.99
N SER A 31 4.64 11.33 0.95
CA SER A 31 3.83 12.54 0.73
C SER A 31 2.34 12.27 0.85
N LYS A 32 1.83 11.21 0.21
CA LYS A 32 0.41 10.85 0.23
C LYS A 32 0.23 9.39 -0.17
N ILE A 33 -0.72 8.70 0.48
CA ILE A 33 -1.21 7.43 -0.03
C ILE A 33 -2.33 7.73 -1.03
N ILE A 34 -2.16 7.30 -2.27
CA ILE A 34 -3.10 7.60 -3.36
C ILE A 34 -4.10 6.47 -3.59
N GLY A 35 -3.75 5.24 -3.22
CA GLY A 35 -4.62 4.07 -3.35
C GLY A 35 -4.21 2.95 -2.42
N ALA A 36 -5.07 1.94 -2.33
CA ALA A 36 -4.80 0.69 -1.63
C ALA A 36 -5.25 -0.48 -2.51
N THR A 37 -4.58 -1.62 -2.39
CA THR A 37 -4.99 -2.88 -2.99
C THR A 37 -4.79 -4.01 -1.99
N GLU A 38 -5.61 -5.05 -2.10
CA GLU A 38 -5.44 -6.28 -1.33
C GLU A 38 -4.87 -7.37 -2.25
N LYS A 39 -3.79 -8.03 -1.81
CA LYS A 39 -3.20 -9.18 -2.49
C LYS A 39 -2.87 -10.25 -1.46
N SER A 40 -3.38 -11.46 -1.65
CA SER A 40 -3.17 -12.60 -0.74
C SER A 40 -3.52 -12.28 0.73
N GLY A 41 -4.59 -11.50 0.97
CA GLY A 41 -5.00 -11.08 2.31
C GLY A 41 -4.12 -9.99 2.95
N GLN A 42 -3.12 -9.48 2.23
CA GLN A 42 -2.27 -8.37 2.68
C GLN A 42 -2.67 -7.09 1.97
N ILE A 43 -2.75 -5.99 2.72
CA ILE A 43 -3.03 -4.67 2.18
C ILE A 43 -1.71 -4.02 1.76
N TRP A 44 -1.73 -3.43 0.57
CA TRP A 44 -0.64 -2.68 -0.02
C TRP A 44 -1.11 -1.28 -0.38
N PHE A 45 -0.36 -0.27 0.05
CA PHE A 45 -0.62 1.12 -0.29
C PHE A 45 0.18 1.54 -1.50
N LEU A 46 -0.44 2.27 -2.41
CA LEU A 46 0.26 2.99 -3.46
C LEU A 46 0.71 4.34 -2.89
N MET A 47 2.02 4.49 -2.69
CA MET A 47 2.64 5.64 -2.03
C MET A 47 3.19 6.64 -3.04
N ALA A 48 2.86 7.92 -2.84
CA ALA A 48 3.52 9.05 -3.44
C ALA A 48 4.61 9.58 -2.53
N TRP A 49 5.75 9.94 -3.12
CA TRP A 49 6.93 10.44 -2.41
C TRP A 49 7.17 11.90 -2.78
N LYS A 50 7.73 12.69 -1.85
CA LYS A 50 8.08 14.08 -2.13
C LYS A 50 9.14 14.16 -3.23
N ASN A 51 8.93 15.06 -4.19
CA ASN A 51 9.83 15.31 -5.30
C ASN A 51 10.10 14.07 -6.19
N GLN A 52 9.21 13.08 -6.18
CA GLN A 52 9.29 11.93 -7.07
C GLN A 52 8.02 11.85 -7.93
N ALA A 53 8.19 11.62 -9.23
CA ALA A 53 7.07 11.42 -10.14
C ALA A 53 6.52 9.98 -10.10
N ALA A 54 7.36 9.02 -9.69
CA ALA A 54 6.99 7.61 -9.62
C ALA A 54 6.28 7.28 -8.30
N TYR A 55 5.25 6.44 -8.41
CA TYR A 55 4.54 5.84 -7.27
C TYR A 55 5.02 4.41 -7.05
N GLU A 56 5.01 3.97 -5.80
CA GLU A 56 5.43 2.61 -5.46
C GLU A 56 4.48 1.97 -4.45
N TYR A 57 4.26 0.65 -4.61
CA TYR A 57 3.52 -0.13 -3.64
C TYR A 57 4.39 -0.41 -2.42
N VAL A 58 3.82 -0.16 -1.24
CA VAL A 58 4.43 -0.46 0.06
C VAL A 58 3.44 -1.26 0.92
N PRO A 59 3.90 -2.23 1.73
CA PRO A 59 3.03 -2.95 2.65
C PRO A 59 2.34 -2.00 3.63
N ALA A 60 1.08 -2.27 3.97
CA ALA A 60 0.34 -1.46 4.91
C ALA A 60 1.01 -1.41 6.29
N ASP A 61 1.50 -2.55 6.80
CA ASP A 61 2.17 -2.64 8.11
C ASP A 61 3.42 -1.74 8.19
N LEU A 62 4.16 -1.65 7.08
CA LEU A 62 5.33 -0.78 6.97
C LEU A 62 4.90 0.70 7.01
N ALA A 63 3.88 1.07 6.23
CA ALA A 63 3.37 2.44 6.19
C ALA A 63 2.73 2.86 7.52
N GLN A 64 2.07 1.96 8.24
CA GLN A 64 1.54 2.21 9.58
C GLN A 64 2.65 2.50 10.57
N SER A 65 3.77 1.77 10.47
CA SER A 65 4.92 1.97 11.36
C SER A 65 5.69 3.26 11.07
N LEU A 66 5.87 3.62 9.79
CA LEU A 66 6.73 4.73 9.38
C LEU A 66 5.99 6.05 9.13
N CYS A 67 4.72 6.00 8.76
CA CYS A 67 3.93 7.17 8.40
C CYS A 67 2.43 7.05 8.76
N CYS A 68 2.14 6.58 9.98
CA CYS A 68 0.78 6.35 10.49
C CYS A 68 -0.21 7.50 10.20
N SER A 69 0.22 8.76 10.39
CA SER A 69 -0.63 9.93 10.13
C SER A 69 -1.18 9.98 8.69
N LEU A 70 -0.38 9.55 7.69
CA LEU A 70 -0.83 9.48 6.30
C LEU A 70 -1.81 8.32 6.08
N VAL A 71 -1.61 7.20 6.77
CA VAL A 71 -2.54 6.06 6.74
C VAL A 71 -3.90 6.46 7.31
N ILE A 72 -3.92 7.14 8.46
CA ILE A 72 -5.15 7.65 9.07
C ILE A 72 -5.84 8.64 8.13
N GLN A 73 -5.09 9.58 7.55
CA GLN A 73 -5.64 10.55 6.60
C GLN A 73 -6.26 9.86 5.38
N PHE A 74 -5.58 8.85 4.83
CA PHE A 74 -6.06 8.07 3.69
C PHE A 74 -7.43 7.44 3.94
N TYR A 75 -7.63 6.85 5.13
CA TYR A 75 -8.90 6.24 5.50
C TYR A 75 -9.98 7.28 5.80
N LYS A 76 -9.65 8.38 6.49
CA LYS A 76 -10.60 9.48 6.73
C LYS A 76 -11.17 10.07 5.44
N GLU A 77 -10.33 10.28 4.43
CA GLU A 77 -10.73 10.79 3.12
C GLU A 77 -11.63 9.82 2.33
N ARG A 78 -11.71 8.55 2.74
CA ARG A 78 -12.44 7.47 2.06
C ARG A 78 -13.57 6.88 2.90
N SER A 79 -13.77 7.35 4.12
CA SER A 79 -14.92 6.98 4.95
C SER A 79 -16.18 7.58 4.36
N PHE A 80 -16.97 6.75 3.69
CA PHE A 80 -18.36 7.05 3.37
C PHE A 80 -19.18 6.88 4.66
N SER A 81 -19.90 7.92 5.08
CA SER A 81 -20.90 7.81 6.14
C SER A 81 -21.88 6.70 5.80
N THR A 82 -22.20 5.84 6.76
CA THR A 82 -23.34 4.94 6.56
C THR A 82 -24.60 5.80 6.48
N PRO A 83 -25.63 5.43 5.69
CA PRO A 83 -26.87 6.20 5.61
C PRO A 83 -27.59 6.38 6.97
N ASN A 84 -27.17 5.65 8.01
CA ASN A 84 -27.73 5.66 9.35
C ASN A 84 -27.19 6.77 10.27
N ASP A 85 -26.22 7.58 9.80
CA ASP A 85 -25.63 8.66 10.61
C ASP A 85 -26.28 10.04 10.36
N ALA A 86 -27.43 10.09 9.68
CA ALA A 86 -28.25 11.30 9.59
C ALA A 86 -29.13 11.43 10.85
N PRO A 87 -29.15 12.60 11.53
CA PRO A 87 -29.98 12.81 12.72
C PRO A 87 -31.48 12.72 12.43
#